data_AF-A0A6I1G8P8-F1
#
_entry.id   AF-A0A6I1G8P8-F1
#
_cell.length_a   1.000
_cell.length_b   1.000
_cell.length_c   1.000
_cell.angle_alpha   90.00
_cell.angle_beta   90.00
_cell.angle_gamma   90.00
#
_symmetry.space_group_name_H-M   'P 1'
#
loop_
_entity.id
_entity.type
_entity.pdbx_description
1 polymer ?
#
loop_
_entity_poly.entity_id
_entity_poly.type
_entity_poly.pdbx_seq_one_letter_code
_entity_poly.pdbx_strand_id
1 'polypeptide(L)'
;MSSPTRRETVRPEQFRGRDAIGQDRTAATRHWAALASLVAGVIHLGVAPTQSDQGALVVPFVIALGCFQLAFAGLVWRRATVPVALTGIVVNLGAALAHVAIRATGPPAASTPLNVDGRPLPGHGVHPTDGAVPGDLLAISAGLAVVWLLVTLLPPRLRRRTVDVLLVAGAGVWLLRLGLAFG
;
A
#
# COMPACT_ATOMS: atom_id res chain seq x y z
N MET A 1 -37.54 45.26 20.11
CA MET A 1 -36.21 45.77 19.69
C MET A 1 -35.59 44.72 18.81
N SER A 2 -35.55 44.97 17.50
CA SER A 2 -35.13 44.00 16.49
C SER A 2 -33.69 44.29 16.10
N SER A 3 -32.75 43.42 16.47
CA SER A 3 -31.34 43.59 16.10
C SER A 3 -31.18 43.47 14.58
N PRO A 4 -30.59 44.46 13.89
CA PRO A 4 -30.34 44.38 12.47
C PRO A 4 -29.28 43.31 12.20
N THR A 5 -29.66 42.25 11.48
CA THR A 5 -28.73 41.25 10.95
C THR A 5 -27.80 41.90 9.94
N ARG A 6 -26.58 42.21 10.38
CA ARG A 6 -25.48 42.70 9.55
C ARG A 6 -25.12 41.61 8.53
N ARG A 7 -25.62 41.73 7.29
CA ARG A 7 -25.14 40.91 6.17
C ARG A 7 -23.69 41.31 5.88
N GLU A 8 -22.75 40.53 6.38
CA GLU A 8 -21.37 40.55 5.91
C GLU A 8 -21.37 40.15 4.43
N THR A 9 -21.21 41.13 3.57
CA THR A 9 -20.93 40.92 2.15
C THR A 9 -19.52 40.33 2.03
N VAL A 10 -19.43 39.00 1.99
CA VAL A 10 -18.19 38.29 1.67
C VAL A 10 -17.73 38.77 0.28
N ARG A 11 -16.51 39.33 0.21
CA ARG A 11 -15.97 39.85 -1.05
C ARG A 11 -15.77 38.68 -2.03
N PRO A 12 -16.31 38.74 -3.27
CA PRO A 12 -16.22 37.66 -4.24
C PRO A 12 -14.78 37.27 -4.60
N GLU A 13 -13.82 38.18 -4.43
CA GLU A 13 -12.40 37.92 -4.67
C GLU A 13 -11.78 36.90 -3.70
N GLN A 14 -12.29 36.82 -2.47
CA GLN A 14 -11.82 35.84 -1.48
C GLN A 14 -12.25 34.41 -1.83
N PHE A 15 -13.34 34.23 -2.59
CA PHE A 15 -13.80 32.92 -3.02
C PHE A 15 -12.91 32.37 -4.14
N ARG A 16 -12.58 33.21 -5.14
CA ARG A 16 -11.75 32.83 -6.29
C ARG A 16 -10.34 32.36 -5.90
N GLY A 17 -9.71 33.03 -4.92
CA GLY A 17 -8.37 32.65 -4.45
C GLY A 17 -8.33 31.31 -3.71
N ARG A 18 -9.41 30.93 -3.02
CA ARG A 18 -9.49 29.67 -2.28
C ARG A 18 -9.58 28.46 -3.22
N ASP A 19 -10.30 28.61 -4.32
CA ASP A 19 -10.50 27.52 -5.29
C ASP A 19 -9.21 27.21 -6.06
N ALA A 20 -8.47 28.24 -6.48
CA ALA A 20 -7.19 28.09 -7.18
C ALA A 20 -6.16 27.31 -6.32
N ILE A 21 -5.99 27.71 -5.05
CA ILE A 21 -5.07 27.04 -4.11
C ILE A 21 -5.48 25.57 -3.86
N GLY A 22 -6.78 25.28 -3.88
CA GLY A 22 -7.30 23.91 -3.73
C GLY A 22 -7.01 23.04 -4.96
N GLN A 23 -7.16 23.59 -6.16
CA GLN A 23 -6.87 22.91 -7.42
C GLN A 23 -5.38 22.59 -7.56
N ASP A 24 -4.49 23.54 -7.26
CA ASP A 24 -3.04 23.36 -7.35
C ASP A 24 -2.54 22.26 -6.40
N ARG A 25 -3.03 22.26 -5.15
CA ARG A 25 -2.69 21.21 -4.19
C ARG A 25 -3.15 19.83 -4.65
N THR A 26 -4.35 19.74 -5.21
CA THR A 26 -4.90 18.46 -5.70
C THR A 26 -4.07 17.92 -6.87
N ALA A 27 -3.65 18.81 -7.79
CA ALA A 27 -2.78 18.44 -8.91
C ALA A 27 -1.40 17.97 -8.43
N ALA A 28 -0.79 18.70 -7.49
CA ALA A 28 0.50 18.32 -6.90
C ALA A 28 0.43 16.95 -6.21
N THR A 29 -0.57 16.74 -5.35
CA THR A 29 -0.78 15.46 -4.65
C THR A 29 -0.96 14.30 -5.64
N ARG A 30 -1.70 14.52 -6.73
CA ARG A 30 -1.86 13.50 -7.78
C ARG A 30 -0.52 13.13 -8.41
N HIS A 31 0.32 14.11 -8.76
CA HIS A 31 1.63 13.82 -9.35
C HIS A 31 2.54 13.09 -8.36
N TRP A 32 2.54 13.47 -7.09
CA TRP A 32 3.27 12.74 -6.04
C TRP A 32 2.79 11.30 -5.89
N ALA A 33 1.47 11.06 -5.89
CA ALA A 33 0.92 9.70 -5.82
C ALA A 33 1.34 8.85 -7.02
N ALA A 34 1.31 9.42 -8.23
CA ALA A 34 1.76 8.74 -9.44
C ALA A 34 3.28 8.45 -9.42
N LEU A 35 4.10 9.40 -8.99
CA LEU A 35 5.55 9.21 -8.84
C LEU A 35 5.87 8.14 -7.78
N ALA A 36 5.18 8.16 -6.64
CA ALA A 36 5.33 7.13 -5.62
C ALA A 36 4.97 5.74 -6.16
N SER A 37 3.89 5.63 -6.95
CA SER A 37 3.51 4.40 -7.63
C SER A 37 4.58 3.94 -8.63
N LEU A 38 5.16 4.86 -9.41
CA LEU A 38 6.24 4.54 -10.33
C LEU A 38 7.48 3.99 -9.59
N VAL A 39 7.91 4.67 -8.53
CA VAL A 39 9.05 4.25 -7.69
C VAL A 39 8.76 2.90 -7.03
N ALA A 40 7.56 2.70 -6.50
CA ALA A 40 7.15 1.41 -5.93
C ALA A 40 7.23 0.29 -6.97
N GLY A 41 6.81 0.54 -8.22
CA GLY A 41 6.92 -0.44 -9.31
C GLY A 41 8.36 -0.85 -9.60
N VAL A 42 9.27 0.12 -9.70
CA VAL A 42 10.70 -0.13 -9.90
C VAL A 42 11.30 -0.92 -8.73
N ILE A 43 10.95 -0.58 -7.49
CA ILE A 43 11.43 -1.29 -6.29
C ILE A 43 10.97 -2.75 -6.32
N HIS A 44 9.68 -3.02 -6.58
CA HIS A 44 9.17 -4.40 -6.64
C HIS A 44 9.89 -5.23 -7.71
N LEU A 45 10.06 -4.68 -8.91
CA LEU A 45 10.77 -5.38 -9.99
C LEU A 45 12.26 -5.58 -9.66
N GLY A 46 12.90 -4.61 -9.01
CA GLY A 46 14.30 -4.72 -8.59
C GLY A 46 14.54 -5.73 -7.46
N VAL A 47 13.56 -5.92 -6.58
CA VAL A 47 13.62 -6.90 -5.48
C VAL A 47 13.21 -8.30 -5.96
N ALA A 48 12.42 -8.44 -7.04
CA ALA A 48 11.94 -9.75 -7.52
C ALA A 48 13.04 -10.82 -7.70
N PRO A 49 14.25 -10.52 -8.25
CA PRO A 49 15.32 -11.51 -8.36
C PRO A 49 15.84 -12.02 -7.02
N THR A 50 15.76 -11.21 -5.95
CA THR A 50 16.21 -11.62 -4.61
C THR A 50 15.17 -12.50 -3.89
N GLN A 51 14.04 -12.77 -4.53
CA GLN A 51 12.93 -13.56 -4.00
C GLN A 51 12.84 -14.95 -4.64
N SER A 52 13.79 -15.34 -5.51
CA SER A 52 13.80 -16.61 -6.24
C SER A 52 13.65 -17.83 -5.33
N ASP A 53 14.22 -17.75 -4.13
CA ASP A 53 14.31 -18.88 -3.20
C ASP A 53 13.08 -18.99 -2.30
N GLN A 54 12.12 -18.06 -2.40
CA GLN A 54 10.92 -18.01 -1.57
C GLN A 54 9.73 -18.77 -2.18
N GLY A 55 9.96 -19.53 -3.25
CA GLY A 55 8.96 -20.40 -3.87
C GLY A 55 8.36 -19.84 -5.16
N ALA A 56 7.85 -20.76 -5.98
CA ALA A 56 7.47 -20.51 -7.37
C ALA A 56 6.38 -19.43 -7.55
N LEU A 57 5.59 -19.13 -6.52
CA LEU A 57 4.52 -18.13 -6.57
C LEU A 57 4.94 -16.73 -6.11
N VAL A 58 6.05 -16.58 -5.37
CA VAL A 58 6.45 -15.28 -4.80
C VAL A 58 7.00 -14.35 -5.88
N VAL A 59 7.92 -14.83 -6.71
CA VAL A 59 8.48 -14.05 -7.83
C VAL A 59 7.40 -13.53 -8.79
N PRO A 60 6.50 -14.36 -9.35
CA PRO A 60 5.46 -13.85 -10.26
C PRO A 60 4.50 -12.89 -9.56
N PHE A 61 4.20 -13.09 -8.27
CA PHE A 61 3.40 -12.15 -7.49
C PHE A 61 4.07 -10.77 -7.38
N VAL A 62 5.36 -10.73 -7.02
CA VAL A 62 6.13 -9.48 -6.90
C VAL A 62 6.27 -8.78 -8.26
N ILE A 63 6.50 -9.54 -9.34
CA ILE A 63 6.53 -9.00 -10.71
C ILE A 63 5.18 -8.41 -11.11
N ALA A 64 4.09 -9.15 -10.89
CA ALA A 64 2.74 -8.69 -11.19
C ALA A 64 2.41 -7.40 -10.42
N LEU A 65 2.82 -7.32 -9.15
CA LEU A 65 2.66 -6.12 -8.35
C LEU A 65 3.50 -4.95 -8.88
N GLY A 66 4.76 -5.18 -9.28
CA GLY A 66 5.60 -4.18 -9.92
C GLY A 66 4.96 -3.63 -11.21
N CYS A 67 4.50 -4.51 -12.10
CA CYS A 67 3.80 -4.14 -13.32
C CYS A 67 2.50 -3.37 -13.04
N PHE A 68 1.72 -3.81 -12.05
CA PHE A 68 0.53 -3.09 -11.60
C PHE A 68 0.89 -1.65 -11.19
N GLN A 69 1.93 -1.45 -10.39
CA GLN A 69 2.33 -0.11 -9.91
C GLN A 69 2.77 0.82 -11.06
N LEU A 70 3.46 0.29 -12.07
CA LEU A 70 3.83 1.06 -13.25
C LEU A 70 2.59 1.48 -14.07
N ALA A 71 1.67 0.54 -14.32
CA ALA A 71 0.42 0.84 -15.01
C ALA A 71 -0.46 1.82 -14.21
N PHE A 72 -0.52 1.60 -12.89
CA PHE A 72 -1.30 2.41 -11.96
C PHE A 72 -0.74 3.84 -11.85
N ALA A 73 0.57 4.03 -11.91
CA ALA A 73 1.19 5.36 -11.98
C ALA A 73 0.66 6.15 -13.18
N GLY A 74 0.63 5.53 -14.37
CA GLY A 74 0.05 6.15 -15.56
C GLY A 74 -1.44 6.45 -15.42
N LEU A 75 -2.20 5.57 -14.77
CA LEU A 75 -3.62 5.78 -14.50
C LEU A 75 -3.86 6.95 -13.54
N VAL A 76 -3.15 7.00 -12.40
CA VAL A 76 -3.26 8.09 -11.41
C VAL A 76 -2.84 9.42 -12.03
N TRP A 77 -1.77 9.44 -12.83
CA TRP A 77 -1.30 10.63 -13.53
C TRP A 77 -2.39 11.23 -14.42
N ARG A 78 -3.11 10.38 -15.17
CA ARG A 78 -4.16 10.81 -16.10
C ARG A 78 -5.48 11.07 -15.40
N ARG A 79 -5.87 10.23 -14.44
CA ARG A 79 -7.22 10.16 -13.85
C ARG A 79 -7.19 9.65 -12.40
N ALA A 80 -6.91 10.55 -11.46
CA ALA A 80 -7.04 10.26 -10.02
C ALA A 80 -8.48 10.45 -9.53
N THR A 81 -9.35 9.48 -9.83
CA THR A 81 -10.72 9.45 -9.31
C THR A 81 -10.79 8.69 -7.98
N VAL A 82 -11.89 8.86 -7.22
CA VAL A 82 -12.11 8.11 -5.97
C VAL A 82 -12.03 6.59 -6.16
N PRO A 83 -12.68 5.98 -7.16
CA PRO A 83 -12.54 4.54 -7.41
C PRO A 83 -11.09 4.12 -7.67
N VAL A 84 -10.34 4.89 -8.45
CA VAL A 84 -8.92 4.61 -8.73
C VAL A 84 -8.10 4.64 -7.44
N ALA A 85 -8.30 5.66 -6.60
CA ALA A 85 -7.61 5.75 -5.31
C ALA A 85 -7.95 4.58 -4.38
N LEU A 86 -9.23 4.20 -4.27
CA LEU A 86 -9.66 3.07 -3.45
C LEU A 86 -9.08 1.74 -3.96
N THR A 87 -9.07 1.51 -5.28
CA THR A 87 -8.44 0.33 -5.87
C THR A 87 -6.95 0.26 -5.52
N GLY A 88 -6.22 1.37 -5.68
CA GLY A 88 -4.81 1.41 -5.32
C GLY A 88 -4.57 1.13 -3.84
N ILE A 89 -5.40 1.69 -2.95
CA ILE A 89 -5.34 1.44 -1.51
C ILE A 89 -5.55 -0.05 -1.21
N VAL A 90 -6.60 -0.67 -1.75
CA VAL A 90 -6.93 -2.08 -1.50
C VAL A 90 -5.83 -3.00 -2.02
N VAL A 91 -5.32 -2.79 -3.24
CA VAL A 91 -4.27 -3.63 -3.83
C VAL A 91 -2.97 -3.53 -3.04
N ASN A 92 -2.53 -2.31 -2.67
CA ASN A 92 -1.28 -2.12 -1.92
C ASN A 92 -1.36 -2.73 -0.51
N LEU A 93 -2.49 -2.56 0.18
CA LEU A 93 -2.69 -3.17 1.50
C LEU A 93 -2.82 -4.68 1.42
N GLY A 94 -3.55 -5.19 0.44
CA GLY A 94 -3.65 -6.63 0.19
C GLY A 94 -2.28 -7.24 -0.06
N ALA A 95 -1.42 -6.56 -0.83
CA ALA A 95 -0.05 -7.00 -1.04
C ALA A 95 0.81 -6.98 0.23
N ALA A 96 0.73 -5.91 1.03
CA ALA A 96 1.44 -5.83 2.30
C ALA A 96 1.00 -6.93 3.27
N LEU A 97 -0.32 -7.19 3.36
CA LEU A 97 -0.88 -8.25 4.19
C LEU A 97 -0.48 -9.65 3.68
N ALA A 98 -0.51 -9.88 2.36
CA ALA A 98 -0.05 -11.12 1.77
C ALA A 98 1.44 -11.37 2.07
N HIS A 99 2.27 -10.33 2.01
CA HIS A 99 3.68 -10.44 2.37
C HIS A 99 3.86 -10.79 3.85
N VAL A 100 3.16 -10.10 4.76
CA VAL A 100 3.20 -10.41 6.20
C VAL A 100 2.74 -11.84 6.47
N ALA A 101 1.68 -12.29 5.79
CA ALA A 101 1.18 -13.66 5.91
C ALA A 101 2.23 -14.68 5.41
N ILE A 102 2.82 -14.49 4.24
CA ILE A 102 3.88 -15.36 3.70
C ILE A 102 5.07 -15.43 4.68
N ARG A 103 5.45 -14.32 5.31
CA ARG A 103 6.51 -14.30 6.33
C ARG A 103 6.12 -14.99 7.63
N ALA A 104 4.83 -14.96 8.00
CA ALA A 104 4.34 -15.58 9.23
C ALA A 104 4.10 -17.09 9.09
N THR A 105 3.60 -17.55 7.93
CA THR A 105 3.18 -18.94 7.72
C THR A 105 4.06 -19.72 6.76
N GLY A 106 5.00 -19.05 6.09
CA GLY A 106 5.73 -19.60 4.95
C GLY A 106 4.95 -19.45 3.62
N PRO A 107 5.62 -19.60 2.47
CA PRO A 107 5.01 -19.48 1.15
C PRO A 107 4.00 -20.61 0.85
N PRO A 108 2.87 -20.34 0.17
CA PRO A 108 1.81 -21.33 -0.09
C PRO A 108 2.19 -22.49 -1.02
N ALA A 109 3.43 -22.52 -1.52
CA ALA A 109 3.96 -23.59 -2.36
C ALA A 109 5.44 -23.87 -2.06
N ALA A 110 5.90 -23.64 -0.82
CA ALA A 110 7.18 -24.18 -0.38
C ALA A 110 7.04 -25.71 -0.24
N SER A 111 6.98 -26.42 -1.38
CA SER A 111 7.23 -27.84 -1.42
C SER A 111 8.65 -28.01 -0.90
N THR A 112 8.79 -28.48 0.34
CA THR A 112 10.09 -28.90 0.85
C THR A 112 10.63 -29.88 -0.18
N PRO A 113 11.75 -29.61 -0.86
CA PRO A 113 12.24 -30.53 -1.86
C PRO A 113 12.49 -31.85 -1.14
N LEU A 114 11.78 -32.87 -1.62
CA LEU A 114 11.85 -34.20 -1.08
C LEU A 114 12.99 -34.92 -1.79
N ASN A 115 13.78 -35.64 -1.01
CA ASN A 115 14.72 -36.62 -1.53
C ASN A 115 13.95 -37.74 -2.26
N VAL A 116 14.67 -38.58 -2.99
CA VAL A 116 14.08 -39.72 -3.72
C VAL A 116 13.21 -40.62 -2.82
N ASP A 117 13.52 -40.66 -1.52
CA ASP A 117 12.78 -41.42 -0.49
C ASP A 117 11.56 -40.68 0.11
N GLY A 118 11.16 -39.53 -0.44
CA GLY A 118 10.03 -38.73 0.06
C GLY A 118 10.29 -37.99 1.38
N ARG A 119 11.55 -37.89 1.82
CA ARG A 119 11.96 -37.14 3.01
C ARG A 119 12.46 -35.74 2.65
N PRO A 120 12.19 -34.69 3.45
CA PRO A 120 12.81 -33.38 3.27
C PRO A 120 14.33 -33.47 3.08
N LEU A 121 14.86 -32.84 2.04
CA LEU A 121 16.31 -32.73 1.84
C LEU A 121 16.95 -32.07 3.07
N PRO A 122 18.01 -32.67 3.65
CA PRO A 122 18.77 -32.05 4.74
C PRO A 122 19.26 -30.65 4.32
N GLY A 123 19.00 -29.63 5.14
CA GLY A 123 19.36 -28.24 4.85
C GLY A 123 18.31 -27.43 4.06
N HIS A 124 17.20 -28.04 3.63
CA HIS A 124 16.06 -27.35 3.01
C HIS A 124 14.87 -27.19 3.96
N GLY A 125 15.15 -27.18 5.28
CA GLY A 125 14.15 -26.73 6.25
C GLY A 125 13.66 -25.35 5.83
N VAL A 126 12.34 -25.15 5.91
CA VAL A 126 11.73 -23.82 5.92
C VAL A 126 12.30 -23.12 7.14
N HIS A 127 13.50 -22.56 7.03
CA HIS A 127 14.00 -21.64 8.02
C HIS A 127 12.98 -20.50 8.00
N PRO A 128 12.35 -20.18 9.15
CA PRO A 128 11.78 -18.86 9.33
C PRO A 128 12.88 -17.91 8.90
N THR A 129 12.68 -17.25 7.75
CA THR A 129 13.71 -16.41 7.16
C THR A 129 14.10 -15.38 8.22
N ASP A 130 15.30 -15.53 8.76
CA ASP A 130 15.82 -14.70 9.82
C ASP A 130 15.87 -13.25 9.33
N GLY A 131 14.90 -12.45 9.78
CA GLY A 131 14.78 -11.03 9.45
C GLY A 131 14.13 -10.73 8.10
N ALA A 132 13.43 -9.60 8.04
CA ALA A 132 13.00 -9.03 6.77
C ALA A 132 14.25 -8.70 5.95
N VAL A 133 14.35 -9.25 4.73
CA VAL A 133 15.42 -8.85 3.81
C VAL A 133 15.25 -7.34 3.58
N PRO A 134 16.31 -6.51 3.62
CA PRO A 134 16.16 -5.06 3.48
C PRO A 134 15.31 -4.62 2.29
N GLY A 135 15.33 -5.40 1.20
CA GLY A 135 14.48 -5.19 0.02
C GLY A 135 12.98 -5.30 0.29
N ASP A 136 12.54 -6.15 1.22
CA ASP A 136 11.11 -6.30 1.55
C ASP A 136 10.59 -5.09 2.31
N LEU A 137 11.35 -4.62 3.30
CA LEU A 137 10.98 -3.42 4.05
C LEU A 137 10.90 -2.21 3.11
N LEU A 138 11.81 -2.13 2.16
CA LEU A 138 11.79 -1.12 1.10
C LEU A 138 10.54 -1.24 0.22
N ALA A 139 10.19 -2.45 -0.25
CA ALA A 139 9.02 -2.68 -1.09
C ALA A 139 7.70 -2.37 -0.36
N ILE A 140 7.57 -2.81 0.90
CA ILE A 140 6.39 -2.56 1.75
C ILE A 140 6.27 -1.07 2.05
N SER A 141 7.36 -0.41 2.47
CA SER A 141 7.34 1.02 2.76
C SER A 141 6.99 1.85 1.53
N ALA A 142 7.48 1.49 0.35
CA ALA A 142 7.08 2.11 -0.90
C ALA A 142 5.57 1.95 -1.18
N GLY A 143 5.01 0.75 -0.99
CA GLY A 143 3.57 0.52 -1.12
C GLY A 143 2.74 1.31 -0.11
N LEU A 144 3.19 1.41 1.14
CA LEU A 144 2.52 2.19 2.18
C LEU A 144 2.59 3.71 1.91
N ALA A 145 3.69 4.20 1.33
CA ALA A 145 3.79 5.59 0.88
C ALA A 145 2.77 5.90 -0.22
N VAL A 146 2.55 4.97 -1.16
CA VAL A 146 1.47 5.06 -2.15
C VAL A 146 0.11 5.13 -1.47
N VAL A 147 -0.19 4.21 -0.53
CA VAL A 147 -1.46 4.22 0.22
C VAL A 147 -1.69 5.56 0.92
N TRP A 148 -0.67 6.08 1.62
CA TRP A 148 -0.76 7.36 2.31
C TRP A 148 -1.12 8.50 1.36
N LEU A 149 -0.45 8.61 0.21
CA LEU A 149 -0.75 9.63 -0.79
C LEU A 149 -2.15 9.45 -1.39
N LEU A 150 -2.58 8.23 -1.69
CA LEU A 150 -3.92 7.95 -2.21
C LEU A 150 -5.02 8.34 -1.21
N VAL A 151 -4.79 8.13 0.09
CA VAL A 151 -5.73 8.54 1.15
C VAL A 151 -5.91 10.06 1.15
N THR A 152 -4.87 10.83 0.86
CA THR A 152 -4.98 12.30 0.77
C THR A 152 -5.80 12.78 -0.44
N LEU A 153 -5.91 11.96 -1.50
CA LEU A 153 -6.76 12.23 -2.66
C LEU A 153 -8.25 11.96 -2.41
N LEU A 154 -8.60 11.29 -1.31
CA LEU A 154 -9.99 10.99 -0.98
C LEU A 154 -10.73 12.23 -0.45
N PRO A 155 -12.04 12.36 -0.77
CA PRO A 155 -12.92 13.34 -0.16
C PRO A 155 -12.88 13.25 1.37
N PRO A 156 -13.05 14.36 2.13
CA PRO A 156 -12.86 14.39 3.58
C PRO A 156 -13.62 13.31 4.36
N ARG A 157 -14.86 12.99 3.94
CA ARG A 157 -15.68 11.95 4.58
C ARG A 157 -15.11 10.55 4.36
N LEU A 158 -14.68 10.23 3.14
CA LEU A 158 -14.08 8.94 2.81
C LEU A 158 -12.70 8.81 3.42
N ARG A 159 -11.89 9.87 3.38
CA ARG A 159 -10.56 9.90 3.99
C ARG A 159 -10.60 9.50 5.47
N ARG A 160 -11.53 10.07 6.25
CA ARG A 160 -11.71 9.70 7.67
C ARG A 160 -12.05 8.23 7.83
N ARG A 161 -13.07 7.74 7.13
CA ARG A 161 -13.48 6.32 7.18
C ARG A 161 -12.34 5.39 6.79
N THR A 162 -11.59 5.71 5.75
CA THR A 162 -10.43 4.92 5.32
C THR A 162 -9.37 4.91 6.41
N VAL A 163 -9.01 6.05 7.00
CA VAL A 163 -8.05 6.11 8.12
C VAL A 163 -8.55 5.28 9.31
N ASP A 164 -9.82 5.40 9.70
CA ASP A 164 -10.40 4.63 10.79
C ASP A 164 -10.29 3.11 10.52
N VAL A 165 -10.63 2.68 9.30
CA VAL A 165 -10.49 1.27 8.88
C VAL A 165 -9.03 0.81 8.92
N LEU A 166 -8.08 1.64 8.47
CA LEU A 166 -6.65 1.31 8.51
C LEU A 166 -6.13 1.18 9.94
N LEU A 167 -6.57 2.06 10.84
CA LEU A 167 -6.20 2.00 12.25
C LEU A 167 -6.77 0.75 12.93
N VAL A 168 -8.04 0.43 12.68
CA VAL A 168 -8.68 -0.77 13.22
C VAL A 168 -8.01 -2.04 12.68
N ALA A 169 -7.74 -2.09 11.38
CA ALA A 169 -7.04 -3.23 10.77
C ALA A 169 -5.62 -3.38 11.32
N GLY A 170 -4.86 -2.29 11.43
CA GLY A 170 -3.52 -2.29 12.00
C GLY A 170 -3.50 -2.73 13.47
N ALA A 171 -4.43 -2.23 14.28
CA ALA A 171 -4.60 -2.66 15.67
C ALA A 171 -4.97 -4.15 15.76
N GLY A 172 -5.88 -4.63 14.89
CA GLY A 172 -6.26 -6.04 14.82
C GLY A 172 -5.08 -6.97 14.50
N VAL A 173 -4.26 -6.61 13.50
CA VAL A 173 -3.03 -7.36 13.17
C VAL A 173 -2.04 -7.36 14.33
N TRP A 174 -1.89 -6.22 15.01
CA TRP A 174 -0.99 -6.11 16.16
C TRP A 174 -1.45 -6.96 17.36
N LEU A 175 -2.75 -6.93 17.68
CA LEU A 175 -3.33 -7.75 18.74
C LEU A 175 -3.24 -9.25 18.43
N LEU A 176 -3.47 -9.66 17.19
CA LEU A 176 -3.29 -11.05 16.75
C LEU A 176 -1.84 -11.51 17.00
N ARG A 177 -0.87 -10.66 16.66
CA ARG A 177 0.56 -10.95 16.87
C ARG A 177 0.91 -11.07 18.36
N LEU A 178 0.37 -10.20 19.22
CA LEU A 178 0.58 -10.32 20.67
C LEU A 178 -0.03 -11.61 21.22
N GLY A 179 -1.25 -11.96 20.79
CA GLY A 179 -1.91 -13.20 21.22
C GLY A 179 -1.06 -14.44 20.92
N LEU A 180 -0.44 -14.49 19.73
CA LEU A 180 0.46 -15.58 19.34
C LEU A 180 1.79 -15.59 20.12
N ALA A 181 2.22 -14.47 20.71
CA ALA A 181 3.47 -14.39 21.46
C ALA A 181 3.32 -14.84 22.93
N PHE A 182 2.09 -14.87 23.46
CA PHE A 182 1.80 -15.16 24.86
C PHE A 182 0.97 -16.44 25.09
N GLY A 183 0.57 -17.15 24.02
CA GLY A 183 -0.16 -18.41 24.09
C GLY A 183 0.68 -19.58 23.61
#